data_AF-L2GNK7-F1
#
_entry.id   AF-L2GNK7-F1
#
_cell.length_a   1.000
_cell.length_b   1.000
_cell.length_c   1.000
_cell.angle_alpha   90.00
_cell.angle_beta   90.00
_cell.angle_gamma   90.00
#
_symmetry.space_group_name_H-M   'P 1'
#
loop_
_entity.id
_entity.type
_entity.pdbx_description
1 polymer ?
#
loop_
_entity_poly.entity_id
_entity_poly.type
_entity_poly.pdbx_seq_one_letter_code
_entity_poly.pdbx_strand_id
1 'polypeptide(L)'
;MSFFNNWDEEKIIRMDKIKKFEFLDENNFIKEIENKYYYLTTSIADVERKFYEEENAAIANELDLQDVQKEMVSFIKKLNKYNQAKDIAQSLMGKIAELRGVTIKAIHDEMEISLNDEI
;
A
#
# COMPACT_ATOMS: atom_id res chain seq x y z
N MET A 1 10.55 -9.56 -5.35
CA MET A 1 10.59 -10.98 -4.98
C MET A 1 9.39 -11.65 -5.63
N SER A 2 9.55 -12.79 -6.31
CA SER A 2 8.41 -13.54 -6.85
C SER A 2 7.99 -14.62 -5.86
N PHE A 3 6.74 -14.55 -5.41
CA PHE A 3 6.13 -15.48 -4.44
C PHE A 3 5.90 -16.87 -5.05
N PHE A 4 5.80 -16.95 -6.38
CA PHE A 4 5.53 -18.17 -7.13
C PHE A 4 6.71 -18.56 -8.03
N ASN A 5 6.62 -19.73 -8.67
CA ASN A 5 7.57 -20.13 -9.71
C ASN A 5 7.29 -19.34 -11.00
N ASN A 6 8.30 -19.24 -11.86
CA ASN A 6 8.10 -18.71 -13.21
C ASN A 6 7.50 -19.79 -14.11
N TRP A 7 6.17 -19.89 -14.11
CA TRP A 7 5.43 -20.88 -14.89
C TRP A 7 5.47 -20.62 -16.41
N ASP A 8 5.92 -19.44 -16.85
CA ASP A 8 6.13 -19.15 -18.27
C ASP A 8 7.41 -19.82 -18.80
N GLU A 9 8.45 -19.89 -17.98
CA GLU A 9 9.72 -20.58 -18.28
C GLU A 9 9.64 -22.09 -17.98
N GLU A 10 9.09 -22.46 -16.82
CA GLU A 10 8.92 -23.85 -16.38
C GLU A 10 7.44 -24.24 -16.33
N LYS A 11 6.91 -24.70 -17.47
CA LYS A 11 5.48 -25.03 -17.60
C LYS A 11 5.02 -26.22 -16.74
N ILE A 12 5.94 -27.10 -16.36
CA ILE A 12 5.68 -28.30 -15.58
C ILE A 12 6.70 -28.38 -14.47
N ILE A 13 6.24 -28.42 -13.22
CA ILE A 13 7.09 -28.36 -12.03
C ILE A 13 6.76 -29.54 -11.12
N ARG A 14 7.79 -30.14 -10.51
CA ARG A 14 7.63 -31.21 -9.52
C ARG A 14 7.12 -30.64 -8.20
N MET A 15 6.22 -31.33 -7.52
CA MET A 15 5.55 -30.92 -6.27
C MET A 15 6.45 -30.19 -5.27
N ASP A 16 7.61 -30.77 -4.94
CA ASP A 16 8.57 -30.28 -3.96
C ASP A 16 9.30 -28.99 -4.36
N LYS A 17 9.25 -28.62 -5.65
CA LYS A 17 9.84 -27.39 -6.19
C LYS A 17 8.81 -26.28 -6.37
N ILE A 18 7.53 -26.58 -6.15
CA ILE A 18 6.44 -25.60 -6.28
C ILE A 18 6.41 -24.74 -5.02
N LYS A 19 6.63 -23.44 -5.20
CA LYS A 19 6.44 -22.45 -4.15
C LYS A 19 4.95 -22.27 -3.88
N LYS A 20 4.59 -22.18 -2.59
CA LYS A 20 3.21 -21.97 -2.13
C LYS A 20 2.25 -23.03 -2.70
N PHE A 21 2.69 -24.30 -2.74
CA PHE A 21 1.92 -25.42 -3.25
C PHE A 21 0.52 -25.50 -2.62
N GLU A 22 0.42 -25.40 -1.29
CA GLU A 22 -0.86 -25.47 -0.56
C GLU A 22 -1.87 -24.42 -1.06
N PHE A 23 -1.45 -23.16 -1.20
CA PHE A 23 -2.29 -22.09 -1.74
C PHE A 23 -2.77 -22.39 -3.17
N LEU A 24 -1.87 -22.89 -4.02
CA LEU A 24 -2.20 -23.22 -5.41
C LEU A 24 -3.16 -24.41 -5.50
N ASP A 25 -3.00 -25.41 -4.63
CA ASP A 25 -3.83 -26.61 -4.59
C ASP A 25 -5.23 -26.29 -4.02
N GLU A 26 -5.31 -25.56 -2.91
CA GLU A 26 -6.56 -25.12 -2.29
C GLU A 26 -7.42 -24.27 -3.25
N ASN A 27 -6.78 -23.41 -4.04
CA ASN A 27 -7.44 -22.58 -5.04
C ASN A 27 -7.62 -23.27 -6.41
N ASN A 28 -7.22 -24.54 -6.56
CA ASN A 28 -7.31 -25.32 -7.81
C ASN A 28 -6.55 -24.69 -9.00
N PHE A 29 -5.47 -23.95 -8.73
CA PHE A 29 -4.63 -23.31 -9.74
C PHE A 29 -3.60 -24.25 -10.36
N ILE A 30 -3.38 -25.41 -9.76
CA ILE A 30 -2.48 -26.44 -10.28
C ILE A 30 -3.22 -27.74 -10.50
N LYS A 31 -2.78 -28.53 -11.48
CA LYS A 31 -3.30 -29.87 -11.73
C LYS A 31 -2.18 -30.86 -11.93
N GLU A 32 -2.32 -32.02 -11.31
CA GLU A 32 -1.35 -33.11 -11.46
C GLU A 32 -1.46 -33.75 -12.85
N ILE A 33 -0.30 -34.02 -13.45
CA ILE A 33 -0.16 -34.79 -14.69
C ILE A 33 0.11 -36.25 -14.32
N GLU A 34 1.35 -36.55 -13.92
CA GLU A 34 1.82 -37.88 -13.49
C GLU A 34 3.05 -37.71 -12.59
N ASN A 35 3.34 -38.71 -11.74
CA ASN A 35 4.55 -38.76 -10.92
C ASN A 35 4.81 -37.48 -10.08
N LYS A 36 3.76 -36.85 -9.54
CA LYS A 36 3.85 -35.61 -8.75
C LYS A 36 4.37 -34.40 -9.53
N TYR A 37 4.16 -34.36 -10.84
CA TYR A 37 4.38 -33.17 -11.66
C TYR A 37 3.06 -32.43 -11.88
N TYR A 38 3.10 -31.12 -11.75
CA TYR A 38 1.93 -30.25 -11.86
C TYR A 38 2.16 -29.19 -12.94
N TYR A 39 1.06 -28.71 -13.50
CA TYR A 39 1.03 -27.54 -14.38
C TYR A 39 0.00 -26.53 -13.88
N LEU A 40 0.21 -25.27 -14.24
CA LEU A 40 -0.71 -24.19 -13.90
C LEU A 40 -1.96 -24.25 -14.80
N THR A 41 -3.14 -24.26 -14.21
CA THR A 41 -4.42 -24.33 -14.92
C THR A 41 -4.86 -22.98 -15.46
N THR A 42 -4.33 -21.89 -14.89
CA THR A 42 -4.64 -20.51 -15.25
C THR A 42 -3.35 -19.71 -15.47
N SER A 43 -3.45 -18.41 -15.74
CA SER A 43 -2.28 -17.53 -15.85
C SER A 43 -1.67 -17.23 -14.48
N ILE A 44 -0.35 -17.01 -14.42
CA ILE A 44 0.32 -16.61 -13.18
C ILE A 44 -0.20 -15.28 -12.63
N ALA A 45 -0.64 -14.38 -13.53
CA ALA A 45 -1.23 -13.11 -13.15
C ALA A 45 -2.54 -13.28 -12.37
N ASP A 46 -3.37 -14.26 -12.72
CA ASP A 46 -4.63 -14.54 -11.99
C ASP A 46 -4.36 -15.14 -10.61
N VAL A 47 -3.34 -15.99 -10.50
CA VAL A 47 -2.87 -16.56 -9.23
C VAL A 47 -2.36 -15.45 -8.31
N GLU A 48 -1.47 -14.60 -8.81
CA GLU A 48 -0.91 -13.47 -8.06
C GLU A 48 -2.02 -12.52 -7.62
N ARG A 49 -2.96 -12.22 -8.50
CA ARG A 49 -4.12 -11.40 -8.17
C ARG A 49 -4.90 -11.98 -7.00
N LYS A 50 -5.24 -13.26 -7.04
CA LYS A 50 -5.99 -13.93 -5.97
C LYS A 50 -5.21 -13.92 -4.66
N PHE A 51 -3.91 -14.19 -4.73
CA PHE A 51 -3.01 -14.16 -3.57
C PHE A 51 -3.01 -12.78 -2.91
N TYR A 52 -2.83 -11.72 -3.69
CA TYR A 52 -2.86 -10.36 -3.16
C TYR A 52 -4.24 -9.95 -2.64
N GLU A 53 -5.33 -10.43 -3.24
CA GLU A 53 -6.69 -10.20 -2.74
C GLU A 53 -6.89 -10.81 -1.35
N GLU A 54 -6.42 -12.03 -1.11
CA GLU A 54 -6.51 -12.71 0.20
C GLU A 54 -5.61 -12.06 1.26
N GLU A 55 -4.37 -11.74 0.92
CA GLU A 55 -3.45 -11.04 1.83
C GLU A 55 -3.97 -9.65 2.18
N ASN A 56 -4.48 -8.89 1.20
CA ASN A 56 -5.09 -7.59 1.46
C ASN A 56 -6.34 -7.71 2.33
N ALA A 57 -7.15 -8.76 2.15
CA ALA A 57 -8.32 -8.99 2.99
C ALA A 57 -7.92 -9.36 4.43
N ALA A 58 -6.87 -10.16 4.62
CA ALA A 58 -6.33 -10.49 5.93
C ALA A 58 -5.85 -9.24 6.67
N ILE A 59 -5.08 -8.38 5.99
CA ILE A 59 -4.60 -7.10 6.53
C ILE A 59 -5.77 -6.15 6.82
N ALA A 60 -6.76 -6.07 5.91
CA ALA A 60 -7.95 -5.24 6.12
C ALA A 60 -8.72 -5.66 7.37
N ASN A 61 -8.88 -6.96 7.59
CA ASN A 61 -9.53 -7.50 8.79
C ASN A 61 -8.72 -7.20 10.06
N GLU A 62 -7.39 -7.31 10.02
CA GLU A 62 -6.52 -6.96 11.15
C GLU A 62 -6.66 -5.48 11.54
N LEU A 63 -6.82 -4.61 10.54
CA LEU A 63 -6.97 -3.17 10.72
C LEU A 63 -8.43 -2.70 10.90
N ASP A 64 -9.40 -3.63 10.98
CA ASP A 64 -10.86 -3.36 11.04
C ASP A 64 -11.34 -2.41 9.92
N LEU A 65 -10.75 -2.53 8.73
CA LEU A 65 -11.08 -1.72 7.56
C LEU A 65 -12.17 -2.40 6.73
N GLN A 66 -13.39 -1.86 6.79
CA GLN A 66 -14.51 -2.36 5.97
C GLN A 66 -14.36 -2.06 4.47
N ASP A 67 -13.71 -0.95 4.13
CA ASP A 67 -13.43 -0.56 2.74
C ASP A 67 -12.07 0.15 2.69
N VAL A 68 -11.04 -0.65 2.40
CA VAL A 68 -9.65 -0.18 2.31
C VAL A 68 -9.50 0.98 1.34
N GLN A 69 -10.19 0.93 0.18
CA GLN A 69 -10.08 2.01 -0.80
C GLN A 69 -10.68 3.30 -0.29
N LYS A 70 -11.88 3.23 0.29
CA LYS A 70 -12.55 4.39 0.87
C LYS A 70 -11.74 4.99 2.01
N GLU A 71 -11.18 4.17 2.89
CA GLU A 71 -10.34 4.65 3.99
C GLU A 71 -9.06 5.30 3.48
N MET A 72 -8.36 4.68 2.53
CA MET A 72 -7.19 5.28 1.88
C MET A 72 -7.51 6.64 1.25
N VAL A 73 -8.62 6.74 0.50
CA VAL A 73 -9.06 8.00 -0.10
C VAL A 73 -9.40 9.04 0.98
N SER A 74 -10.01 8.63 2.08
CA SER A 74 -10.31 9.48 3.24
C SER A 74 -9.03 10.03 3.88
N PHE A 75 -8.04 9.18 4.11
CA PHE A 75 -6.72 9.57 4.63
C PHE A 75 -6.01 10.56 3.70
N ILE A 76 -5.95 10.27 2.40
CA ILE A 76 -5.34 11.17 1.40
C ILE A 76 -6.02 12.54 1.41
N LYS A 77 -7.36 12.59 1.48
CA LYS A 77 -8.10 13.86 1.55
C LYS A 77 -7.78 14.65 2.82
N LYS A 78 -7.68 13.98 3.97
CA LYS A 78 -7.31 14.64 5.24
C LYS A 78 -5.89 15.22 5.16
N LEU A 79 -4.95 14.45 4.62
CA LEU A 79 -3.55 14.89 4.46
C LEU A 79 -3.45 16.10 3.51
N ASN A 80 -4.13 16.04 2.36
CA ASN A 80 -4.17 17.18 1.43
C ASN A 80 -4.78 18.42 2.08
N LYS A 81 -5.86 18.26 2.86
CA LYS A 81 -6.49 19.37 3.58
C LYS A 81 -5.55 19.97 4.63
N TYR A 82 -4.83 19.12 5.37
CA TYR A 82 -3.81 19.56 6.32
C TYR A 82 -2.71 20.37 5.61
N ASN A 83 -2.16 19.85 4.51
CA ASN A 83 -1.12 20.54 3.75
C ASN A 83 -1.60 21.90 3.24
N GLN A 84 -2.80 21.97 2.65
CA GLN A 84 -3.37 23.23 2.20
C GLN A 84 -3.57 24.24 3.34
N ALA A 85 -4.05 23.78 4.50
CA ALA A 85 -4.21 24.64 5.67
C ALA A 85 -2.85 25.15 6.19
N LYS A 86 -1.85 24.28 6.24
CA LYS A 86 -0.46 24.61 6.61
C LYS A 86 0.12 25.66 5.67
N ASP A 87 -0.03 25.48 4.37
CA ASP A 87 0.46 26.41 3.35
C ASP A 87 -0.20 27.80 3.45
N ILE A 88 -1.52 27.84 3.65
CA ILE A 88 -2.27 29.09 3.87
C ILE A 88 -1.77 29.79 5.14
N ALA A 89 -1.62 29.05 6.24
CA ALA A 89 -1.14 29.60 7.50
C ALA A 89 0.28 30.18 7.35
N GLN A 90 1.19 29.45 6.70
CA GLN A 90 2.56 29.90 6.44
C GLN A 90 2.60 31.15 5.56
N SER A 91 1.77 31.21 4.51
CA SER A 91 1.66 32.39 3.65
C SER A 91 1.16 33.62 4.41
N LEU A 92 0.15 33.45 5.27
CA LEU A 92 -0.37 34.53 6.13
C LEU A 92 0.67 34.99 7.14
N MET A 93 1.39 34.07 7.79
CA MET A 93 2.47 34.39 8.73
C MET A 93 3.60 35.19 8.05
N GLY A 94 3.98 34.84 6.82
CA GLY A 94 4.95 35.61 6.05
C GLY A 94 4.51 37.06 5.83
N LYS A 95 3.25 37.28 5.44
CA LYS A 95 2.69 38.63 5.27
C LYS A 95 2.62 39.42 6.58
N ILE A 96 2.26 38.76 7.68
CA ILE A 96 2.22 39.40 9.01
C ILE A 96 3.64 39.81 9.43
N ALA A 97 4.63 38.95 9.20
CA ALA A 97 6.04 39.24 9.48
C ALA A 97 6.53 40.46 8.69
N GLU A 98 6.24 40.51 7.40
CA GLU A 98 6.56 41.67 6.54
C GLU A 98 5.91 42.96 7.04
N LEU A 99 4.60 42.93 7.36
CA LEU A 99 3.87 44.10 7.84
C LEU A 99 4.39 44.61 9.19
N ARG A 100 4.82 43.70 10.07
CA ARG A 100 5.35 44.03 11.40
C ARG A 100 6.85 44.34 11.38
N GLY A 101 7.54 44.15 10.26
CA GLY A 101 9.00 44.30 10.16
C GLY A 101 9.77 43.31 11.05
N VAL A 102 9.17 42.17 11.36
CA VAL A 102 9.78 41.12 12.19
C VAL A 102 10.12 39.90 11.33
N THR A 103 10.96 39.01 11.87
CA THR A 103 11.27 37.75 11.18
C THR A 103 10.09 36.78 11.26
N ILE A 104 9.94 35.91 10.26
CA ILE A 104 8.90 34.87 10.26
C ILE A 104 9.00 33.94 11.48
N LYS A 105 10.22 33.71 11.98
CA LYS A 105 10.48 32.92 13.19
C LYS A 105 9.81 33.53 14.44
N ALA A 106 9.84 34.86 14.58
CA ALA A 106 9.19 35.53 15.70
C ALA A 106 7.66 35.37 15.68
N ILE A 107 7.06 35.33 14.48
CA ILE A 107 5.62 35.06 14.32
C ILE A 107 5.29 33.60 14.64
N HIS A 108 6.14 32.65 14.22
CA HIS A 108 5.98 31.24 14.58
C HIS A 108 6.01 31.02 16.11
N ASP A 109 6.96 31.66 16.80
CA ASP A 109 7.09 31.60 18.25
C ASP A 109 5.88 32.26 18.95
N GLU A 110 5.34 33.37 18.41
CA GLU A 110 4.15 34.07 18.93
C GLU A 110 2.86 33.25 18.74
N MET A 111 2.74 32.53 17.62
CA MET A 111 1.54 31.75 17.29
C MET A 111 1.58 30.32 17.82
N GLU A 112 2.66 29.92 18.51
CA GLU A 112 2.88 28.57 19.03
C GLU A 112 2.82 27.46 17.95
N ILE A 113 3.10 27.80 16.68
CA ILE A 113 3.07 26.85 15.55
C ILE A 113 4.49 26.36 15.26
N SER A 114 4.77 25.12 15.67
CA SER A 114 6.03 24.43 15.36
C SER A 114 6.14 24.10 13.87
N LEU A 115 7.30 24.39 13.27
CA LEU A 115 7.63 24.03 11.87
C LEU A 115 7.86 22.52 11.68
N ASN A 116 8.09 21.77 12.77
CA ASN A 116 8.66 20.42 12.72
C ASN A 116 7.64 19.29 12.53
N ASP A 117 6.37 19.60 12.27
CA ASP A 117 5.39 18.57 11.91
C ASP A 117 5.51 18.29 10.40
N GLU A 118 6.63 17.66 10.03
CA GLU A 118 6.77 16.85 8.81
C GLU A 118 6.44 15.41 9.21
N ILE A 119 5.38 14.86 8.62
CA ILE A 119 5.01 13.44 8.76
C ILE A 119 5.95 12.60 7.90
#